data_AF-A0A6G0WKG6-F1
#
_entry.id   AF-A0A6G0WKG6-F1
#
_cell.length_a   1.000
_cell.length_b   1.000
_cell.length_c   1.000
_cell.angle_alpha   90.00
_cell.angle_beta   90.00
_cell.angle_gamma   90.00
#
_symmetry.space_group_name_H-M   'P 1'
#
loop_
_entity.id
_entity.type
_entity.pdbx_description
1 polymer ?
#
loop_
_entity_poly.entity_id
_entity_poly.type
_entity_poly.pdbx_seq_one_letter_code
_entity_poly.pdbx_strand_id
1 'polypeptide(L)'
;MEVINQLYFLDTSPVLKYLLLTGKVERQWWVNRIFEESEKYGEFHTLFPQLLNQPIKFYEYMRMSPGTFFYILERIRPFIEKYCSFRKCIIPEERLVVTLR
;
A
#
# COMPACT_ATOMS: atom_id res chain seq x y z
N MET A 1 -1.40 -29.63 36.70
CA MET A 1 -1.14 -28.50 37.63
C MET A 1 -0.33 -27.38 36.98
N GLU A 2 0.69 -27.67 36.16
CA GLU A 2 1.50 -26.61 35.52
C GLU A 2 0.76 -25.75 34.48
N VAL A 3 -0.06 -26.35 33.61
CA VAL A 3 -0.77 -25.60 32.55
C VAL A 3 -1.79 -24.61 33.12
N ILE A 4 -2.47 -25.00 34.21
CA ILE A 4 -3.46 -24.16 34.91
C ILE A 4 -2.76 -22.96 35.55
N ASN A 5 -1.60 -23.17 36.19
CA ASN A 5 -0.82 -22.09 36.80
C ASN A 5 -0.29 -21.07 35.77
N GLN A 6 0.09 -21.52 34.57
CA GLN A 6 0.51 -20.61 33.49
C GLN A 6 -0.64 -19.72 33.01
N LEU A 7 -1.86 -20.25 32.90
CA LEU A 7 -3.05 -19.48 32.54
C LEU A 7 -3.42 -18.44 33.62
N TYR A 8 -3.43 -18.84 34.90
CA TYR A 8 -3.66 -17.91 36.02
C TYR A 8 -2.62 -16.79 36.08
N PHE A 9 -1.36 -17.08 35.73
CA PHE A 9 -0.28 -16.08 35.70
C PHE A 9 -0.48 -15.01 34.61
N LEU A 10 -1.04 -15.39 33.46
CA LEU A 10 -1.37 -14.47 32.37
C LEU A 10 -2.62 -13.61 32.66
N ASP A 11 -3.58 -14.14 33.41
CA ASP A 11 -4.80 -13.41 33.77
C ASP A 11 -4.61 -12.47 34.98
N THR A 12 -3.64 -12.75 35.85
CA THR A 12 -3.37 -11.92 37.05
C THR A 12 -2.45 -10.72 36.78
N SER A 13 -1.70 -10.73 35.69
CA SER A 13 -0.79 -9.63 35.32
C SER A 13 -1.19 -9.00 33.97
N PRO A 14 -2.02 -7.93 33.99
CA PRO A 14 -2.39 -7.19 32.79
C PRO A 14 -1.18 -6.65 32.03
N VAL A 15 -0.10 -6.30 32.76
CA VAL A 15 1.16 -5.79 32.21
C VAL A 15 1.90 -6.86 31.43
N LEU A 16 1.98 -8.09 31.95
CA LEU A 16 2.63 -9.19 31.25
C LEU A 16 1.82 -9.61 30.02
N LYS A 17 0.50 -9.68 30.15
CA LYS A 17 -0.43 -9.91 29.02
C LYS A 17 -0.28 -8.84 27.96
N TYR A 18 -0.19 -7.57 28.35
CA TYR A 18 0.09 -6.46 27.45
C TYR A 18 1.46 -6.66 26.77
N LEU A 19 2.55 -6.86 27.50
CA LEU A 19 3.90 -7.05 26.94
C LEU A 19 4.00 -8.22 25.95
N LEU A 20 3.35 -9.34 26.25
CA LEU A 20 3.35 -10.54 25.39
C LEU A 20 2.47 -10.36 24.14
N LEU A 21 1.32 -9.69 24.27
CA LEU A 21 0.41 -9.43 23.14
C LEU A 21 0.78 -8.19 22.33
N THR A 22 1.58 -7.28 22.90
CA THR A 22 2.11 -6.07 22.24
C THR A 22 3.54 -6.25 21.75
N GLY A 23 4.09 -7.46 21.86
CA GLY A 23 5.30 -7.85 21.14
C GLY A 23 5.12 -7.44 19.68
N LYS A 24 5.90 -6.44 19.25
CA LYS A 24 5.84 -5.93 17.87
C LYS A 24 6.08 -7.11 16.97
N VAL A 25 5.07 -7.50 16.18
CA VAL A 25 5.28 -8.44 15.07
C VAL A 25 6.31 -7.77 14.18
N GLU A 26 7.54 -8.27 14.20
CA GLU A 26 8.55 -7.81 13.28
C GLU A 26 8.01 -8.05 11.87
N ARG A 27 7.96 -6.98 11.07
CA ARG A 27 7.61 -7.11 9.67
C ARG A 27 8.60 -8.09 9.05
N GLN A 28 8.12 -9.28 8.68
CA GLN A 28 8.94 -10.31 8.05
C GLN A 28 9.65 -9.78 6.79
N TRP A 29 9.02 -8.82 6.10
CA TRP A 29 9.54 -8.21 4.90
C TRP A 29 9.13 -6.74 4.84
N TRP A 30 10.07 -5.88 4.43
CA TRP A 30 9.80 -4.46 4.20
C TRP A 30 9.00 -4.24 2.92
N VAL A 31 9.25 -5.05 1.88
CA VAL A 31 8.47 -5.16 0.65
C VAL A 31 8.26 -6.64 0.37
N ASN A 32 7.03 -7.06 0.04
CA ASN A 32 6.77 -8.45 -0.34
C ASN A 32 7.43 -8.73 -1.70
N ARG A 33 8.00 -9.92 -1.89
CA ARG A 33 8.57 -10.36 -3.17
C ARG A 33 7.61 -10.21 -4.35
N ILE A 34 6.30 -10.38 -4.12
CA ILE A 34 5.26 -10.18 -5.15
C ILE A 34 5.30 -8.75 -5.73
N PHE A 35 5.68 -7.76 -4.93
CA PHE A 35 5.75 -6.37 -5.34
C PHE A 35 7.13 -5.96 -5.85
N GLU A 36 8.14 -6.85 -5.82
CA GLU A 36 9.45 -6.55 -6.42
C GLU A 36 9.33 -6.43 -7.95
N GLU A 37 8.42 -7.19 -8.56
CA GLU A 37 8.18 -7.19 -10.00
C GLU A 37 6.98 -6.30 -10.40
N SER A 38 6.58 -5.36 -9.54
CA SER A 38 5.45 -4.45 -9.83
C SER A 38 5.68 -3.60 -11.08
N GLU A 39 6.93 -3.29 -11.42
CA GLU A 39 7.24 -2.54 -12.64
C GLU A 39 6.96 -3.36 -13.92
N LYS A 40 6.98 -4.69 -13.82
CA LYS A 40 6.78 -5.61 -14.94
C LYS A 40 5.34 -6.12 -15.03
N TYR A 41 4.76 -6.51 -13.91
CA TYR A 41 3.43 -7.13 -13.85
C TYR A 41 2.39 -6.26 -13.14
N GLY A 42 2.80 -5.14 -12.57
CA GLY A 42 1.89 -4.22 -11.92
C GLY A 42 0.88 -3.69 -12.91
N GLU A 43 -0.35 -3.57 -12.44
CA GLU A 43 -1.46 -3.10 -13.25
C GLU A 43 -1.23 -1.69 -13.79
N PHE A 44 -0.61 -0.82 -13.00
CA PHE A 44 -0.27 0.51 -13.47
C PHE A 44 0.66 0.44 -14.68
N HIS A 45 1.69 -0.40 -14.69
CA HIS A 45 2.63 -0.47 -15.80
C HIS A 45 2.08 -1.20 -17.02
N THR A 46 1.11 -2.10 -16.83
CA THR A 46 0.54 -2.93 -17.90
C THR A 46 -0.75 -2.34 -18.49
N LEU A 47 -1.73 -2.03 -17.64
CA LEU A 47 -3.08 -1.64 -18.03
C LEU A 47 -3.23 -0.12 -18.23
N PHE A 48 -2.65 0.71 -17.35
CA PHE A 48 -2.87 2.16 -17.39
C PHE A 48 -2.45 2.82 -18.72
N PRO A 49 -1.30 2.48 -19.35
CA PRO A 49 -0.94 3.02 -20.66
C PRO A 49 -1.93 2.62 -21.76
N GLN A 50 -2.51 1.42 -21.67
CA GLN A 50 -3.52 0.95 -22.61
C GLN A 50 -4.84 1.72 -22.44
N LEU A 51 -5.22 2.03 -21.20
CA LEU A 51 -6.39 2.84 -20.89
C LEU A 51 -6.25 4.26 -21.42
N LEU A 52 -5.07 4.88 -21.34
CA LEU A 52 -4.84 6.24 -21.88
C LEU A 52 -5.13 6.33 -23.39
N ASN A 53 -4.91 5.25 -24.14
CA ASN A 53 -5.23 5.19 -25.57
C ASN A 53 -6.73 4.95 -25.85
N GLN A 54 -7.52 4.61 -24.84
CA GLN A 54 -8.94 4.27 -24.95
C GLN A 54 -9.76 5.10 -23.95
N PRO A 55 -10.10 6.36 -24.28
CA PRO A 55 -10.69 7.31 -23.31
C PRO A 55 -12.01 6.83 -22.71
N ILE A 56 -12.81 6.05 -23.46
CA ILE A 56 -14.06 5.45 -22.96
C ILE A 56 -13.75 4.42 -21.86
N LYS A 57 -12.79 3.53 -22.11
CA LYS A 57 -12.35 2.53 -21.12
C LYS A 57 -11.66 3.18 -19.93
N PHE A 58 -10.87 4.22 -20.17
CA PHE A 58 -10.31 5.02 -19.09
C PHE A 58 -11.41 5.58 -18.18
N TYR A 59 -12.47 6.15 -18.76
CA TYR A 59 -13.57 6.70 -17.98
C TYR A 59 -14.33 5.61 -17.21
N GLU A 60 -14.59 4.45 -17.82
CA GLU A 60 -15.19 3.31 -17.13
C GLU A 60 -14.34 2.85 -15.94
N TYR A 61 -13.02 2.88 -16.10
CA TYR A 61 -12.05 2.42 -15.12
C TYR A 61 -11.82 3.41 -13.98
N MET A 62 -11.42 4.63 -14.33
CA MET A 62 -11.02 5.70 -13.42
C MET A 62 -12.19 6.56 -12.94
N ARG A 63 -13.39 6.37 -13.50
CA ARG A 63 -14.60 7.17 -13.24
C ARG A 63 -14.43 8.67 -13.49
N MET A 64 -13.47 9.02 -14.35
CA MET A 64 -13.18 10.39 -14.76
C MET A 64 -12.46 10.41 -16.10
N SER A 65 -12.43 11.56 -16.77
CA SER A 65 -11.66 11.71 -18.01
C SER A 65 -10.14 11.70 -17.72
N PRO A 66 -9.30 11.34 -18.71
CA PRO A 66 -7.85 11.48 -18.58
C PRO A 66 -7.42 12.91 -18.22
N GLY A 67 -8.07 13.92 -18.81
CA GLY A 67 -7.79 15.32 -18.50
C GLY A 67 -8.07 15.67 -17.05
N THR A 68 -9.20 15.21 -16.50
CA THR A 68 -9.55 15.39 -15.08
C THR A 68 -8.52 14.71 -14.17
N PHE A 69 -8.10 13.49 -14.53
CA PHE A 69 -7.09 12.76 -13.79
C PHE A 69 -5.76 13.53 -13.72
N PHE A 70 -5.25 13.99 -14.87
CA PHE A 70 -3.98 14.75 -14.91
C PHE A 70 -4.09 16.11 -14.24
N TYR A 71 -5.25 16.78 -14.33
CA TYR A 71 -5.52 18.01 -13.58
C TYR A 71 -5.42 17.78 -12.07
N ILE A 72 -6.07 16.73 -11.54
CA ILE A 72 -5.99 16.39 -10.12
C ILE A 72 -4.54 16.06 -9.76
N LEU A 73 -3.89 15.22 -10.56
CA LEU A 73 -2.51 14.81 -10.35
C LEU A 73 -1.58 16.02 -10.22
N GLU A 74 -1.67 16.99 -11.14
CA GLU A 74 -0.85 18.20 -11.11
C GLU A 74 -1.04 19.00 -9.83
N ARG A 75 -2.29 19.14 -9.36
CA ARG A 75 -2.62 19.88 -8.13
C ARG A 75 -2.11 19.20 -6.88
N ILE A 76 -2.13 17.86 -6.83
CA ILE A 76 -1.73 17.11 -5.63
C ILE A 76 -0.28 16.62 -5.66
N ARG A 77 0.37 16.62 -6.84
CA ARG A 77 1.76 16.15 -7.05
C ARG A 77 2.71 16.58 -5.94
N PRO A 78 2.82 17.88 -5.56
CA PRO A 78 3.76 18.31 -4.51
C PRO A 78 3.52 17.66 -3.14
N PHE A 79 2.32 17.14 -2.89
CA PHE A 79 1.96 16.48 -1.62
C PHE A 79 2.14 14.97 -1.64
N ILE A 80 2.07 14.35 -2.82
CA ILE A 80 2.13 12.88 -2.96
C ILE A 80 3.47 12.38 -3.50
N GLU A 81 4.22 13.23 -4.19
CA GLU A 81 5.55 12.92 -4.67
C GLU A 81 6.50 12.70 -3.49
N LYS A 82 7.29 11.63 -3.57
CA LYS A 82 8.23 11.27 -2.51
C LYS A 82 9.61 11.06 -3.10
N TYR A 83 10.60 11.42 -2.30
CA TYR A 83 11.98 11.04 -2.51
C TYR A 83 12.31 9.83 -1.63
N CYS A 84 12.98 8.83 -2.21
CA CYS A 84 13.37 7.61 -1.52
C CYS A 84 14.88 7.42 -1.68
N SER A 85 15.62 7.31 -0.57
CA SER A 85 17.08 7.09 -0.63
C SER A 85 17.47 5.63 -0.85
N PHE A 86 16.66 4.68 -0.35
CA PHE A 86 17.02 3.26 -0.30
C PHE A 86 16.28 2.38 -1.32
N ARG A 87 15.32 2.93 -2.04
CA ARG A 87 14.53 2.20 -3.05
C ARG A 87 13.98 3.14 -4.10
N LYS A 88 13.48 2.57 -5.20
CA LYS A 88 12.68 3.33 -6.16
C LYS A 88 11.37 3.76 -5.50
N CYS A 89 11.10 5.06 -5.56
CA CYS A 89 9.85 5.61 -5.08
C CYS A 89 8.74 5.33 -6.09
N ILE A 90 7.54 5.00 -5.59
CA ILE A 90 6.34 4.87 -6.42
C ILE A 90 6.00 6.27 -6.96
N ILE A 91 5.88 6.38 -8.28
CA ILE A 91 5.64 7.65 -8.95
C ILE A 91 4.24 8.18 -8.62
N PRO A 92 4.03 9.51 -8.62
CA PRO A 92 2.76 10.10 -8.18
C PRO A 92 1.55 9.66 -9.03
N GLU A 93 1.76 9.38 -10.33
CA GLU A 93 0.74 8.82 -11.23
C GLU A 93 0.22 7.48 -10.69
N GLU A 94 1.13 6.55 -10.43
CA GLU A 94 0.81 5.20 -9.93
C GLU A 94 0.14 5.27 -8.56
N ARG A 95 0.63 6.15 -7.68
CA ARG A 95 0.00 6.38 -6.38
C ARG A 95 -1.44 6.83 -6.53
N LEU A 96 -1.70 7.78 -7.44
CA LEU A 96 -3.05 8.29 -7.65
C LEU A 96 -3.96 7.22 -8.25
N VAL A 97 -3.47 6.42 -9.20
CA VAL A 97 -4.22 5.30 -9.78
C VAL A 97 -4.63 4.29 -8.70
N VAL A 98 -3.69 3.85 -7.86
CA VAL A 98 -3.96 2.90 -6.78
C VAL A 98 -4.90 3.49 -5.71
N THR A 99 -4.89 4.81 -5.52
CA THR A 99 -5.76 5.47 -4.53
C THR A 99 -7.20 5.62 -5.02
N LEU A 100 -7.40 5.84 -6.32
CA LEU A 100 -8.72 6.08 -6.91
C LEU A 100 -9.49 4.79 -7.25
N ARG A 101 -8.76 3.68 -7.40
CA ARG A 101 -9.33 2.38 -7.71
C ARG A 101 -9.76 1.64 -6.45
#